data_AF-A0A0F3IVC7-F1
#
_entry.id   AF-A0A0F3IVC7-F1
#
_cell.length_a   1.000
_cell.length_b   1.000
_cell.length_c   1.000
_cell.angle_alpha   90.00
_cell.angle_beta   90.00
_cell.angle_gamma   90.00
#
_symmetry.space_group_name_H-M   'P 1'
#
loop_
_entity.id
_entity.type
_entity.pdbx_description
1 polymer ?
#
loop_
_entity_poly.entity_id
_entity_poly.type
_entity_poly.pdbx_seq_one_letter_code
_entity_poly.pdbx_strand_id
1 'polypeptide(L)' 'MNAVQITDAALIEQAEAMAKLKGVTVSKIITDTLAEAFRMENYFNARAQRADPVKALEILARAGVGNEPDEGDA' A
#
# COMPACT_ATOMS: atom_id res chain seq x y z
N MET A 1 21.68 -4.45 -16.11
CA MET A 1 20.89 -4.58 -14.86
C MET A 1 21.53 -3.66 -13.85
N ASN A 2 20.88 -2.55 -13.48
CA ASN A 2 21.36 -1.70 -12.38
C ASN A 2 21.01 -2.41 -11.07
N ALA A 3 22.02 -2.74 -10.29
CA ALA A 3 21.80 -3.23 -8.93
C ALA A 3 21.17 -2.09 -8.11
N VAL A 4 20.04 -2.37 -7.46
CA VAL A 4 19.48 -1.47 -6.45
C VAL A 4 20.48 -1.44 -5.30
N GLN A 5 21.19 -0.33 -5.13
CA GLN A 5 22.08 -0.17 -3.98
C GLN A 5 21.27 0.32 -2.79
N ILE A 6 21.10 -0.56 -1.80
CA ILE A 6 20.53 -0.22 -0.50
C ILE A 6 21.69 0.16 0.41
N THR A 7 21.87 1.46 0.67
CA THR A 7 22.96 2.00 1.50
C THR A 7 22.50 2.43 2.90
N ASP A 8 21.20 2.30 3.20
CA ASP A 8 20.65 2.63 4.50
C ASP A 8 20.95 1.51 5.51
N ALA A 9 21.79 1.83 6.50
CA ALA A 9 22.23 0.89 7.54
C ALA A 9 21.06 0.36 8.38
N ALA A 10 20.03 1.17 8.65
CA ALA A 10 18.88 0.74 9.45
C ALA A 10 18.04 -0.30 8.68
N LEU A 11 17.93 -0.15 7.36
CA LEU A 11 17.22 -1.10 6.51
C LEU A 11 17.97 -2.43 6.41
N ILE A 12 19.30 -2.40 6.35
CA ILE A 12 20.15 -3.60 6.38
C ILE A 12 19.96 -4.34 7.71
N GLU A 13 20.04 -3.63 8.85
CA GLU A 13 19.86 -4.22 10.19
C GLU A 13 18.48 -4.89 10.35
N GLN A 14 17.43 -4.25 9.87
CA GLN A 14 16.08 -4.82 9.88
C GLN A 14 15.98 -6.08 9.00
N ALA A 15 16.59 -6.05 7.81
CA ALA A 15 16.60 -7.19 6.91
C ALA A 15 17.40 -8.37 7.50
N GLU A 16 18.49 -8.12 8.21
CA GLU A 16 19.27 -9.11 8.94
C GLU A 16 18.49 -9.72 10.10
N ALA A 17 17.81 -8.90 10.91
CA ALA A 17 16.96 -9.38 11.99
C ALA A 17 15.82 -10.28 11.46
N MET A 18 15.18 -9.88 10.35
CA MET A 18 14.14 -10.68 9.70
C MET A 18 14.68 -11.98 9.09
N ALA A 19 15.86 -11.92 8.47
CA ALA A 19 16.54 -13.09 7.91
C ALA A 19 16.83 -14.13 9.01
N LYS A 20 17.36 -13.68 10.15
CA LYS A 20 17.60 -14.52 11.32
C LYS A 20 16.31 -15.12 11.89
N LEU A 21 15.26 -14.32 12.02
CA LEU A 21 13.95 -14.78 12.52
C LEU A 21 13.33 -15.85 11.61
N LYS A 22 13.41 -15.65 10.29
CA LYS A 22 12.79 -16.52 9.28
C LYS A 22 13.69 -17.68 8.84
N GLY A 23 14.95 -17.72 9.28
CA GLY A 23 15.92 -18.73 8.87
C GLY A 23 16.27 -18.69 7.38
N VAL A 24 16.26 -17.50 6.77
CA VAL A 24 16.54 -17.29 5.34
C VAL A 24 17.69 -16.32 5.14
N THR A 25 18.14 -16.15 3.90
CA THR A 25 19.18 -15.16 3.58
C THR A 25 18.62 -13.75 3.55
N VAL A 26 19.46 -12.75 3.85
CA VAL A 26 19.13 -11.32 3.72
C VAL A 26 18.70 -10.97 2.29
N SER A 27 19.39 -11.53 1.29
CA SER A 27 19.04 -11.35 -0.13
C SER A 27 17.63 -11.82 -0.48
N LYS A 28 17.15 -12.89 0.18
CA LYS A 28 15.78 -13.37 0.02
C LYS A 28 14.78 -12.39 0.62
N ILE A 29 15.04 -11.86 1.82
CA ILE A 29 14.20 -10.81 2.43
C ILE A 29 14.07 -9.61 1.49
N ILE A 30 15.19 -9.11 0.98
CA ILE A 30 15.20 -7.95 0.08
C ILE A 30 14.40 -8.24 -1.20
N THR A 31 14.60 -9.41 -1.80
CA THR A 31 13.93 -9.81 -3.05
C THR A 31 12.42 -9.96 -2.85
N ASP A 32 12.00 -10.62 -1.77
CA ASP A 32 10.58 -10.82 -1.46
C ASP A 32 9.88 -9.49 -1.20
N THR A 33 10.50 -8.61 -0.40
CA THR A 33 9.99 -7.27 -0.10
C THR A 33 9.88 -6.41 -1.36
N LEU A 34 10.90 -6.42 -2.23
CA LEU A 34 10.86 -5.69 -3.50
C LEU A 34 9.75 -6.21 -4.40
N ALA A 35 9.59 -7.54 -4.50
CA ALA A 35 8.52 -8.15 -5.27
C ALA A 35 7.13 -7.76 -4.71
N GLU A 36 6.99 -7.64 -3.40
CA GLU A 36 5.76 -7.19 -2.76
C GLU A 36 5.46 -5.72 -3.02
N ALA A 37 6.48 -4.85 -2.98
CA ALA A 37 6.36 -3.45 -3.36
C ALA A 37 5.86 -3.29 -4.80
N PHE A 38 6.44 -4.04 -5.75
CA PHE A 38 5.97 -4.04 -7.14
C PHE A 38 4.54 -4.57 -7.29
N ARG A 39 4.15 -5.62 -6.55
CA ARG A 39 2.77 -6.11 -6.57
C ARG A 39 1.79 -5.05 -6.06
N MET A 40 2.16 -4.36 -4.98
CA MET A 40 1.36 -3.31 -4.38
C MET A 40 1.19 -2.12 -5.33
N GLU A 41 2.28 -1.65 -5.95
CA GLU A 41 2.26 -0.59 -6.95
C GLU A 41 1.33 -0.95 -8.13
N ASN A 42 1.50 -2.15 -8.69
CA ASN A 42 0.66 -2.63 -9.78
C ASN A 42 -0.83 -2.71 -9.39
N TYR A 43 -1.13 -3.17 -8.18
CA TYR A 43 -2.50 -3.22 -7.67
C TYR A 43 -3.12 -1.81 -7.58
N PHE A 44 -2.40 -0.85 -6.99
CA PHE A 44 -2.90 0.52 -6.87
C PHE A 44 -3.04 1.22 -8.22
N ASN A 45 -2.10 1.03 -9.14
CA ASN A 45 -2.19 1.57 -10.50
C ASN A 45 -3.40 1.01 -11.24
N ALA A 46 -3.62 -0.31 -11.20
CA ALA A 46 -4.79 -0.93 -11.83
C ALA A 46 -6.10 -0.45 -11.22
N ARG A 47 -6.14 -0.21 -9.90
CA ARG A 47 -7.31 0.34 -9.20
C ARG A 47 -7.55 1.81 -9.55
N ALA A 48 -6.49 2.62 -9.61
CA ALA A 48 -6.55 4.03 -9.96
C ALA A 48 -7.07 4.24 -11.38
N GLN A 49 -6.67 3.40 -12.34
CA GLN A 49 -7.19 3.44 -13.72
C GLN A 49 -8.69 3.17 -13.83
N ARG A 50 -9.27 2.44 -12.87
CA ARG A 50 -10.72 2.15 -12.82
C ARG A 50 -11.50 3.15 -11.97
N ALA A 51 -10.81 4.03 -11.25
CA ALA A 51 -11.44 5.00 -10.37
C ALA A 51 -12.05 6.13 -11.20
N ASP A 52 -13.26 6.54 -10.82
CA ASP A 52 -13.92 7.74 -11.34
C ASP A 52 -14.24 8.66 -10.16
N PRO A 53 -13.32 9.58 -9.80
CA PRO A 53 -13.50 10.47 -8.67
C PRO A 53 -14.70 11.40 -8.82
N VAL A 54 -15.02 11.82 -10.04
CA VAL A 54 -16.15 12.72 -10.32
C VAL A 54 -17.46 11.99 -10.01
N LYS A 55 -17.64 10.78 -10.55
CA LYS A 55 -18.81 9.95 -10.27
C LYS A 55 -18.93 9.59 -8.79
N ALA A 56 -17.81 9.32 -8.12
CA ALA A 56 -17.81 9.05 -6.68
C ALA A 56 -18.32 10.27 -5.89
N LEU A 57 -17.84 11.48 -6.21
CA LEU A 57 -18.31 12.72 -5.59
C LEU A 57 -19.79 13.00 -5.87
N GLU A 58 -20.28 12.74 -7.08
CA GLU A 58 -21.70 12.86 -7.41
C GLU A 58 -22.59 11.91 -6.60
N ILE A 59 -22.11 10.71 -6.27
CA ILE A 59 -22.81 9.77 -5.39
C ILE A 59 -22.78 10.28 -3.95
N LEU A 60 -21.61 10.70 -3.46
CA LEU A 60 -21.45 11.22 -2.09
C LEU A 60 -22.28 12.48 -1.84
N ALA A 61 -22.41 13.36 -2.83
CA ALA A 61 -23.25 14.56 -2.73
C ALA A 61 -24.75 14.24 -2.52
N ARG A 62 -25.17 13.02 -2.88
CA ARG A 62 -26.54 12.53 -2.67
C ARG A 62 -26.69 11.72 -1.39
N ALA A 63 -25.58 11.39 -0.70
CA ALA A 63 -25.65 10.66 0.55
C ALA A 63 -26.38 11.50 1.61
N GLY A 64 -27.42 10.93 2.21
CA GLY A 64 -28.25 11.61 3.21
C GLY A 64 -29.37 12.50 2.66
N VAL A 65 -29.50 12.68 1.34
CA VAL A 65 -30.64 13.43 0.78
C VAL A 65 -31.94 12.66 1.00
N GLY A 66 -32.85 13.24 1.79
CA GLY A 66 -34.16 12.66 2.10
C GLY A 66 -34.19 11.73 3.31
N ASN A 67 -33.05 11.52 3.99
CA ASN A 67 -33.01 10.85 5.28
C ASN A 67 -33.11 11.90 6.39
N GLU A 68 -33.86 11.60 7.43
CA GLU A 68 -33.80 12.39 8.67
C GLU A 68 -32.41 12.22 9.30
N PRO A 69 -31.82 13.27 9.91
CA PRO A 69 -30.60 13.13 10.68
C PRO A 69 -30.77 12.08 11.78
N ASP A 70 -29.73 11.33 12.09
CA ASP A 70 -29.77 10.39 13.21
C ASP A 70 -29.77 11.19 14.53
N GLU A 71 -30.26 10.56 15.61
CA GLU A 71 -30.29 11.15 16.94
C GLU A 71 -28.86 11.49 17.40
N GLY A 72 -28.50 12.78 17.39
CA GLY A 72 -27.18 13.29 17.78
C GLY A 72 -26.36 13.99 16.69
N ASP A 73 -26.87 14.10 15.46
CA ASP A 73 -26.17 14.73 14.32
C ASP A 73 -26.13 16.29 14.33
N ALA A 74 -26.57 16.92 15.43
CA ALA A 74 -26.65 18.39 15.57
C ALA A 74 -25.37 19.04 16.11
#